data_AF-A0A1C7GTU9-F1
#
_entry.id   AF-A0A1C7GTU9-F1
#
_cell.length_a   1.000
_cell.length_b   1.000
_cell.length_c   1.000
_cell.angle_alpha   90.00
_cell.angle_beta   90.00
_cell.angle_gamma   90.00
#
_symmetry.space_group_name_H-M   'P 1'
#
loop_
_entity.id
_entity.type
_entity.pdbx_description
1 polymer ?
#
loop_
_entity_poly.entity_id
_entity_poly.type
_entity_poly.pdbx_seq_one_letter_code
_entity_poly.pdbx_strand_id
1 'polypeptide(L)'
;MNRAERRRLEKQGKKDPTMTIKASELEAMKQKERQKALDAVLPLLLGLPVKVLKEKYGWGTQKRLPDFADALLEAYEESSKNERSMEDLMKQVEQDCGIRFSEDEVCSMKE
;
A
#
# COMPACT_ATOMS: atom_id res chain seq x y z
N MET A 1 -10.91 47.47 25.40
CA MET A 1 -10.68 46.79 24.11
C MET A 1 -11.49 47.49 23.03
N ASN A 2 -10.81 48.22 22.16
CA ASN A 2 -11.41 49.05 21.11
C ASN A 2 -11.94 48.18 19.96
N ARG A 3 -12.94 48.64 19.20
CA ARG A 3 -13.53 47.89 18.07
C ARG A 3 -12.46 47.51 17.02
N ALA A 4 -11.45 48.37 16.87
CA ALA A 4 -10.29 48.13 16.03
C ALA A 4 -9.40 46.97 16.54
N GLU A 5 -9.26 46.82 17.86
CA GLU A 5 -8.50 45.72 18.47
C GLU A 5 -9.22 44.39 18.34
N ARG A 6 -10.56 44.37 18.52
CA ARG A 6 -11.38 43.17 18.25
C ARG A 6 -11.24 42.68 16.82
N ARG A 7 -11.32 43.59 15.83
CA ARG A 7 -11.15 43.24 14.40
C ARG A 7 -9.74 42.76 14.06
N ARG A 8 -8.71 43.23 14.78
CA ARG A 8 -7.33 42.74 14.60
C ARG A 8 -7.16 41.33 15.15
N LEU A 9 -7.72 41.06 16.33
CA LEU A 9 -7.71 39.72 16.95
C LEU A 9 -8.49 38.70 16.11
N GLU A 10 -9.65 39.07 15.54
CA GLU A 10 -10.44 38.22 14.63
C GLU A 10 -9.74 37.92 13.29
N LYS A 11 -8.78 38.78 12.88
CA LYS A 11 -7.95 38.55 11.69
C LYS A 11 -6.66 37.79 12.00
N GLN A 12 -6.23 37.73 13.26
CA GLN A 12 -5.05 36.98 13.72
C GLN A 12 -5.35 35.52 14.07
N GLY A 13 -6.63 35.15 14.25
CA GLY A 13 -7.02 33.74 14.24
C GLY A 13 -6.69 33.15 12.87
N LYS A 14 -5.72 32.23 12.81
CA LYS A 14 -5.23 31.56 11.59
C LYS A 14 -6.40 31.18 10.69
N LYS A 15 -6.63 31.99 9.65
CA LYS A 15 -7.58 31.64 8.59
C LYS A 15 -6.82 30.73 7.66
N ASP A 16 -7.18 29.45 7.64
CA ASP A 16 -6.72 28.57 6.58
C ASP A 16 -7.05 29.24 5.25
N PRO A 17 -6.05 29.53 4.40
CA PRO A 17 -6.29 30.24 3.15
C PRO A 17 -7.21 29.37 2.30
N THR A 18 -8.38 29.91 1.95
CA THR A 18 -9.31 29.24 1.04
C THR A 18 -8.65 29.13 -0.33
N MET A 19 -8.22 27.92 -0.69
CA MET A 19 -7.61 27.60 -1.97
C MET A 19 -8.70 27.04 -2.89
N THR A 20 -8.92 27.69 -4.03
CA THR A 20 -9.84 27.19 -5.06
C THR A 20 -9.07 26.22 -5.95
N ILE A 21 -9.34 24.93 -5.81
CA ILE A 21 -8.72 23.86 -6.60
C ILE A 21 -9.78 23.31 -7.55
N LYS A 22 -9.43 23.02 -8.81
CA LYS A 22 -10.37 22.38 -9.75
C LYS A 22 -10.63 20.94 -9.30
N ALA A 23 -11.85 20.44 -9.47
CA ALA A 23 -12.18 19.05 -9.11
C ALA A 23 -11.24 18.01 -9.78
N SER A 24 -10.80 18.26 -11.01
CA SER A 24 -9.82 17.44 -11.71
C SER A 24 -8.43 17.42 -11.05
N GLU A 25 -8.01 18.54 -10.46
CA GLU A 25 -6.73 18.65 -9.75
C GLU A 25 -6.82 17.96 -8.38
N LEU A 26 -7.96 18.03 -7.71
CA LEU A 26 -8.21 17.29 -6.46
C LEU A 26 -8.16 15.78 -6.68
N GLU A 27 -8.79 15.27 -7.75
CA GLU A 27 -8.72 13.85 -8.09
C GLU A 27 -7.31 13.42 -8.50
N ALA A 28 -6.57 14.25 -9.24
CA ALA A 28 -5.16 13.98 -9.56
C ALA A 28 -4.27 13.95 -8.31
N MET A 29 -4.51 14.84 -7.33
CA MET A 29 -3.80 14.82 -6.04
C MET A 29 -4.09 13.54 -5.26
N LYS A 30 -5.36 13.15 -5.13
CA LYS A 30 -5.73 11.88 -4.48
C LYS A 30 -5.09 10.69 -5.16
N GLN A 31 -5.08 10.64 -6.49
CA GLN A 31 -4.45 9.55 -7.23
C GLN A 31 -2.93 9.51 -6.99
N LYS A 32 -2.28 10.66 -6.96
CA LYS A 32 -0.85 10.77 -6.67
C LYS A 32 -0.51 10.34 -5.25
N GLU A 33 -1.33 10.69 -4.27
CA GLU A 33 -1.16 10.24 -2.89
C GLU A 33 -1.37 8.74 -2.74
N ARG A 34 -2.40 8.18 -3.40
CA ARG A 34 -2.61 6.73 -3.47
C ARG A 34 -1.41 6.02 -4.08
N GLN A 35 -0.91 6.49 -5.22
CA GLN A 35 0.24 5.91 -5.88
C GLN A 35 1.47 5.95 -4.98
N LYS A 36 1.73 7.09 -4.33
CA LYS A 36 2.86 7.25 -3.40
C LYS A 36 2.77 6.33 -2.18
N ALA A 37 1.56 6.08 -1.68
CA ALA A 37 1.34 5.11 -0.60
C ALA A 37 1.64 3.69 -1.06
N LEU A 38 1.19 3.30 -2.26
CA LEU A 38 1.48 2.00 -2.86
C LEU A 38 2.98 1.81 -3.09
N ASP A 39 3.66 2.82 -3.64
CA ASP A 39 5.11 2.78 -3.91
C ASP A 39 5.94 2.57 -2.62
N ALA A 40 5.42 2.98 -1.46
CA ALA A 40 6.07 2.75 -0.17
C ALA A 40 5.80 1.34 0.40
N VAL A 41 4.63 0.77 0.13
CA VAL A 41 4.20 -0.54 0.67
C VAL A 41 4.68 -1.71 -0.18
N LEU A 42 4.71 -1.55 -1.50
CA LEU A 42 5.13 -2.58 -2.46
C LEU A 42 6.52 -3.18 -2.18
N PRO A 43 7.57 -2.37 -1.94
CA PRO A 43 8.89 -2.90 -1.59
C PRO A 43 8.88 -3.73 -0.31
N LEU A 44 8.04 -3.37 0.66
CA LEU A 44 7.91 -4.12 1.92
C LEU A 44 7.21 -5.46 1.68
N LEU A 45 6.11 -5.46 0.94
CA LEU A 45 5.32 -6.66 0.62
C LEU A 45 6.13 -7.68 -0.19
N LEU A 46 6.95 -7.21 -1.13
CA LEU A 46 7.81 -8.07 -1.97
C LEU A 46 9.13 -8.42 -1.28
N GLY A 47 9.70 -7.51 -0.48
CA GLY A 47 10.98 -7.71 0.19
C GLY A 47 10.92 -8.67 1.39
N LEU A 48 9.79 -8.70 2.11
CA LEU A 48 9.59 -9.57 3.27
C LEU A 48 9.72 -11.07 2.93
N PRO A 49 9.03 -11.60 1.89
CA PRO A 49 9.20 -12.99 1.48
C PRO A 49 10.65 -13.34 1.11
N VAL A 50 11.33 -12.48 0.33
CA VAL A 50 12.73 -12.70 -0.07
C VAL A 50 13.65 -12.76 1.15
N LYS A 51 13.44 -11.86 2.13
CA LYS A 51 14.18 -11.86 3.39
C LYS A 51 13.96 -13.15 4.19
N VAL A 52 12.71 -13.59 4.34
CA VAL A 52 12.36 -14.82 5.05
C VAL A 52 12.99 -16.04 4.37
N LEU A 53 12.93 -16.13 3.04
CA LEU A 53 13.55 -17.21 2.27
C LEU A 53 15.07 -17.27 2.44
N LYS A 54 15.73 -16.12 2.51
CA LYS A 54 17.17 -16.05 2.79
C LYS A 54 17.51 -16.47 4.23
N GLU A 55 16.83 -15.89 5.22
CA GLU A 55 17.20 -16.01 6.63
C GLU A 55 16.72 -17.31 7.27
N LYS A 56 15.49 -17.76 6.97
CA LYS A 56 14.89 -18.97 7.56
C LYS A 56 15.16 -20.21 6.74
N TYR A 57 15.15 -20.09 5.42
CA TYR A 57 15.28 -21.24 4.52
C TYR A 57 16.66 -21.34 3.85
N GLY A 58 17.55 -20.37 4.07
CA GLY A 58 18.95 -20.41 3.59
C GLY A 58 19.08 -20.35 2.08
N TRP A 59 18.10 -19.77 1.37
CA TRP A 59 18.15 -19.72 -0.09
C TRP A 59 19.33 -18.86 -0.58
N GLY A 60 20.06 -19.37 -1.57
CA GLY A 60 21.22 -18.70 -2.14
C GLY A 60 20.85 -17.51 -3.02
N THR A 61 21.67 -16.46 -2.96
CA THR A 61 21.46 -15.18 -3.67
C THR A 61 21.80 -15.21 -5.16
N GLN A 62 22.34 -16.32 -5.67
CA GLN A 62 22.83 -16.40 -7.06
C GLN A 62 21.81 -16.96 -8.06
N LYS A 63 20.81 -17.74 -7.61
CA LYS A 63 19.82 -18.38 -8.49
C LYS A 63 18.43 -18.35 -7.88
N ARG A 64 18.22 -19.14 -6.81
CA ARG A 64 16.88 -19.33 -6.20
C ARG A 64 16.20 -18.04 -5.73
N LEU A 65 16.92 -17.11 -5.10
CA LEU A 65 16.32 -15.86 -4.64
C LEU A 65 15.97 -14.89 -5.79
N PRO A 66 16.88 -14.62 -6.75
CA PRO A 66 16.53 -13.88 -7.97
C PRO A 66 15.35 -14.50 -8.73
N ASP A 67 15.41 -15.81 -9.00
CA ASP A 67 14.35 -16.51 -9.76
C ASP A 67 12.98 -16.37 -9.06
N PHE A 68 12.94 -16.46 -7.73
CA PHE A 68 11.73 -16.23 -6.96
C PHE A 68 11.27 -14.77 -7.00
N ALA A 69 12.19 -13.82 -6.88
CA ALA A 69 11.85 -12.40 -6.93
C ALA A 69 11.26 -12.02 -8.30
N ASP A 70 11.82 -12.55 -9.38
CA ASP A 70 11.31 -12.33 -10.75
C ASP A 70 9.93 -12.96 -10.93
N ALA A 71 9.73 -14.20 -10.48
CA ALA A 71 8.42 -14.86 -10.55
C ALA A 71 7.35 -14.13 -9.71
N LEU A 72 7.74 -13.59 -8.55
CA LEU A 72 6.83 -12.82 -7.70
C LEU A 72 6.42 -11.49 -8.35
N LEU A 73 7.35 -10.82 -9.04
CA LEU A 73 7.07 -9.60 -9.82
C LEU A 73 6.15 -9.89 -11.00
N GLU A 74 6.39 -10.98 -11.73
CA GLU A 74 5.54 -11.40 -12.85
C GLU A 74 4.10 -11.70 -12.40
N ALA A 75 3.94 -12.45 -11.30
CA ALA A 75 2.62 -12.72 -10.72
C ALA A 75 1.90 -11.43 -10.28
N TYR A 76 2.63 -10.47 -9.74
CA TYR A 76 2.07 -9.16 -9.40
C TYR A 76 1.60 -8.41 -10.66
N GLU A 77 2.42 -8.35 -11.70
CA GLU A 77 2.03 -7.69 -12.96
C GLU A 77 0.82 -8.35 -13.61
N GLU A 78 0.76 -9.68 -13.65
CA GLU A 78 -0.40 -10.42 -14.16
C GLU A 78 -1.67 -10.13 -13.36
N SER A 79 -1.57 -10.07 -12.03
CA SER A 79 -2.70 -9.71 -11.18
C SER A 79 -3.19 -8.28 -11.46
N SER A 80 -2.29 -7.36 -11.78
CA SER A 80 -2.63 -5.97 -12.12
C SER A 80 -3.27 -5.84 -13.51
N LYS A 81 -2.92 -6.72 -14.46
CA LYS A 81 -3.40 -6.69 -15.85
C LYS A 81 -4.72 -7.43 -16.04
N ASN A 82 -4.92 -8.55 -15.34
CA ASN A 82 -6.06 -9.46 -15.59
C ASN A 82 -7.36 -9.07 -14.87
N GLU A 83 -7.40 -7.95 -14.12
CA GLU A 83 -8.55 -7.56 -13.28
C GLU A 83 -9.11 -8.72 -12.43
N ARG A 84 -8.28 -9.74 -12.11
CA ARG A 84 -8.72 -10.79 -11.20
C ARG A 84 -8.98 -10.12 -9.88
N SER A 85 -10.18 -10.33 -9.34
CA SER A 85 -10.49 -9.83 -8.01
C SER A 85 -9.45 -10.39 -7.05
N MET A 86 -8.90 -9.52 -6.21
CA MET A 86 -7.97 -9.87 -5.13
C MET A 86 -8.55 -11.01 -4.25
N GLU A 87 -9.87 -11.09 -4.17
CA GLU A 87 -10.61 -12.15 -3.48
C GLU A 87 -10.41 -13.53 -4.11
N ASP A 88 -10.30 -13.62 -5.43
CA ASP A 88 -10.10 -14.89 -6.12
C ASP A 88 -8.66 -15.40 -5.95
N LEU A 89 -7.69 -14.48 -5.93
CA LEU A 89 -6.31 -14.82 -5.55
C LEU A 89 -6.26 -15.37 -4.12
N MET A 90 -6.94 -14.71 -3.17
CA MET A 90 -6.99 -15.16 -1.77
C MET A 90 -7.70 -16.51 -1.62
N LYS A 91 -8.80 -16.75 -2.35
CA LYS A 91 -9.47 -18.06 -2.37
C LYS A 91 -8.55 -19.14 -2.92
N GLN A 92 -7.80 -18.86 -3.99
CA GLN A 92 -6.87 -19.81 -4.55
C GLN A 92 -5.75 -20.15 -3.55
N VAL A 93 -5.18 -19.14 -2.88
CA VAL A 93 -4.18 -19.36 -1.82
C VAL A 93 -4.76 -20.18 -0.66
N GLU A 94 -6.01 -19.95 -0.27
CA GLU A 94 -6.67 -20.74 0.76
C GLU A 94 -6.88 -22.20 0.32
N GLN A 95 -7.27 -22.43 -0.93
CA GLN A 95 -7.47 -23.77 -1.47
C GLN A 95 -6.16 -24.55 -1.63
N ASP A 96 -5.13 -23.89 -2.16
CA ASP A 96 -3.86 -24.54 -2.52
C ASP A 96 -2.92 -24.68 -1.33
N CYS A 97 -2.89 -23.68 -0.44
CA CYS A 97 -1.95 -23.60 0.67
C CYS A 97 -2.60 -23.78 2.05
N GLY A 98 -3.93 -23.72 2.15
CA GLY A 98 -4.64 -23.75 3.45
C GLY A 98 -4.44 -22.47 4.28
N ILE A 99 -3.90 -21.40 3.68
CA ILE A 99 -3.56 -20.15 4.38
C ILE A 99 -4.62 -19.10 4.09
N ARG A 100 -5.16 -18.48 5.14
CA ARG A 100 -6.10 -17.35 5.03
C ARG A 100 -5.52 -16.10 5.71
N PHE A 101 -5.62 -14.97 5.01
CA PHE A 101 -5.30 -13.65 5.56
C PHE A 101 -6.60 -12.98 6.02
N SER A 102 -6.66 -12.57 7.27
CA SER A 102 -7.79 -11.82 7.85
C SER A 102 -7.32 -10.41 8.19
N GLU A 103 -8.18 -9.40 8.09
CA GLU A 103 -7.82 -8.00 8.37
C GLU A 103 -7.43 -7.77 9.83
N ASP A 104 -7.92 -8.61 10.75
CA ASP A 104 -7.71 -8.45 12.20
C ASP A 104 -6.49 -9.18 12.77
N GLU A 105 -5.94 -10.19 12.09
CA GLU A 105 -4.75 -10.90 12.54
C GLU A 105 -3.89 -11.35 11.36
N VAL A 106 -2.60 -10.99 11.43
CA VAL A 106 -1.56 -11.50 10.55
C VAL A 106 -1.45 -13.01 10.78
N CYS A 107 -2.20 -13.78 9.99
CA CYS A 107 -2.18 -15.24 9.83
C CYS A 107 -2.85 -16.07 10.95
N SER A 108 -3.98 -16.71 10.63
CA SER A 108 -4.54 -17.83 11.40
C SER A 108 -4.43 -19.12 10.57
N MET A 109 -3.56 -20.05 10.98
CA MET A 109 -3.48 -21.39 10.37
C MET A 109 -4.61 -22.27 10.93
N LYS A 110 -5.35 -22.97 10.05
CA LYS A 110 -6.23 -24.07 10.49
C LYS A 110 -5.42 -25.37 10.52
N GLU A 111 -5.34 -25.96 11.71
CA GLU A 111 -4.86 -27.34 11.94
C GLU A 111 -5.82 -28.39 11.37
#